data_AF-A0A2M9BQP2-F1
#
_entry.id   AF-A0A2M9BQP2-F1
#
_cell.length_a   1.000
_cell.length_b   1.000
_cell.length_c   1.000
_cell.angle_alpha   90.00
_cell.angle_beta   90.00
_cell.angle_gamma   90.00
#
_symmetry.space_group_name_H-M   'P 1'
#
loop_
_entity.id
_entity.type
_entity.pdbx_description
1 polymer ?
#
loop_
_entity_poly.entity_id
_entity_poly.type
_entity_poly.pdbx_seq_one_letter_code
_entity_poly.pdbx_strand_id
1 'polypeptide(L)'
;MAQFVSSRWLGNHWPSIEVEPAETALFQRLLAHLAATYHFPLPPLIDILDGYVADFTLLGSAATLHLDNWTLSLACASEAVRDQVLAELLALPADFFA
;
A
#
# COMPACT_ATOMS: atom_id res chain seq x y z
N MET A 1 6.81 -14.94 0.72
CA MET A 1 7.57 -13.95 -0.09
C MET A 1 6.55 -13.05 -0.73
N ALA A 2 6.62 -11.74 -0.47
CA ALA A 2 5.65 -10.82 -1.05
C ALA A 2 5.86 -10.64 -2.55
N GLN A 3 4.77 -10.50 -3.30
CA GLN A 3 4.76 -10.13 -4.71
C GLN A 3 4.05 -8.79 -4.88
N PHE A 4 4.53 -7.99 -5.83
CA PHE A 4 3.98 -6.67 -6.12
C PHE A 4 3.62 -6.58 -7.60
N VAL A 5 2.37 -6.25 -7.89
CA VAL A 5 1.86 -6.14 -9.26
C VAL A 5 1.26 -4.77 -9.49
N SER A 6 1.68 -4.11 -10.56
CA SER A 6 1.10 -2.85 -11.01
C SER A 6 -0.32 -3.05 -11.53
N SER A 7 -1.28 -2.27 -11.04
CA SER A 7 -2.69 -2.36 -11.41
C SER A 7 -3.40 -1.00 -11.36
N ARG A 8 -4.73 -1.02 -11.48
CA ARG A 8 -5.62 0.12 -11.25
C ARG A 8 -6.86 -0.32 -10.50
N TRP A 9 -7.31 0.49 -9.55
CA TRP A 9 -8.60 0.27 -8.90
C TRP A 9 -9.76 0.40 -9.87
N LEU A 10 -10.77 -0.47 -9.73
CA LEU A 10 -11.91 -0.51 -10.65
C LEU A 10 -12.83 0.72 -10.51
N GLY A 11 -12.89 1.35 -9.34
CA GLY A 11 -13.82 2.46 -9.08
C GLY A 11 -13.30 3.82 -9.53
N ASN A 12 -12.22 4.30 -8.91
CA ASN A 12 -11.65 5.63 -9.16
C ASN A 12 -10.47 5.62 -10.17
N HIS A 13 -10.11 4.44 -10.70
CA HIS A 13 -9.00 4.24 -11.64
C HIS A 13 -7.62 4.69 -11.13
N TRP A 14 -7.46 4.83 -9.82
CA TRP A 14 -6.18 5.18 -9.23
C TRP A 14 -5.14 4.10 -9.55
N PRO A 15 -3.95 4.49 -10.03
CA PRO A 15 -2.84 3.56 -10.17
C PRO A 15 -2.54 2.91 -8.82
N SER A 16 -2.36 1.59 -8.84
CA SER A 16 -2.25 0.79 -7.62
C SER A 16 -1.16 -0.26 -7.71
N ILE A 17 -0.75 -0.75 -6.55
CA ILE A 17 0.15 -1.89 -6.37
C ILE A 17 -0.65 -2.94 -5.62
N GLU A 18 -0.96 -4.04 -6.30
CA GLU A 18 -1.50 -5.24 -5.65
C GLU A 18 -0.36 -6.00 -4.98
N VAL A 19 -0.63 -6.46 -3.76
CA VAL A 19 0.34 -7.14 -2.91
C VAL A 19 -0.18 -8.52 -2.54
N GLU A 20 0.63 -9.54 -2.76
CA GLU A 20 0.34 -10.90 -2.32
C GLU A 20 1.42 -11.39 -1.34
N PRO A 21 1.08 -12.06 -0.23
CA PRO A 21 -0.28 -12.42 0.19
C PRO A 21 -1.04 -11.24 0.83
N ALA A 22 -2.37 -11.27 0.75
CA ALA A 22 -3.24 -10.30 1.41
C ALA A 22 -3.37 -10.64 2.91
N GLU A 23 -2.44 -10.13 3.72
CA GLU A 23 -2.36 -10.45 5.15
C GLU A 23 -2.27 -9.18 6.03
N THR A 24 -2.91 -9.23 7.21
CA THR A 24 -2.90 -8.12 8.17
C THR A 24 -1.50 -7.73 8.63
N ALA A 25 -0.62 -8.71 8.86
CA ALA A 25 0.77 -8.44 9.26
C ALA A 25 1.53 -7.69 8.16
N LEU A 26 1.30 -8.04 6.90
CA LEU A 26 1.92 -7.38 5.75
C LEU A 26 1.37 -5.96 5.56
N PHE A 27 0.04 -5.78 5.70
CA PHE A 27 -0.59 -4.46 5.70
C PHE A 27 0.04 -3.52 6.73
N GLN A 28 0.15 -3.96 7.99
CA GLN A 28 0.71 -3.15 9.07
C GLN A 28 2.19 -2.81 8.81
N ARG A 29 2.96 -3.79 8.33
CA ARG A 29 4.38 -3.60 8.02
C ARG A 29 4.59 -2.62 6.87
N LEU A 30 3.81 -2.72 5.80
CA LEU A 30 3.82 -1.78 4.68
C LEU A 30 3.46 -0.36 5.14
N LEU A 31 2.37 -0.21 5.90
CA LEU A 31 1.95 1.11 6.37
C LEU A 31 3.02 1.77 7.25
N ALA A 32 3.58 1.01 8.20
CA ALA A 32 4.64 1.50 9.06
C ALA A 32 5.91 1.86 8.28
N HIS A 33 6.26 1.05 7.29
CA HIS A 33 7.41 1.30 6.42
C HIS A 33 7.24 2.58 5.61
N LEU A 34 6.12 2.72 4.90
CA LEU A 34 5.84 3.89 4.08
C LEU A 34 5.82 5.16 4.95
N ALA A 35 5.19 5.11 6.13
CA ALA A 35 5.18 6.23 7.06
C ALA A 35 6.60 6.64 7.49
N ALA A 36 7.46 5.66 7.79
CA ALA A 36 8.85 5.90 8.16
C ALA A 36 9.70 6.41 6.98
N THR A 37 9.58 5.83 5.79
CA THR A 37 10.37 6.21 4.61
C THR A 37 9.98 7.58 4.05
N TYR A 38 8.68 7.89 4.04
CA TYR A 38 8.15 9.14 3.46
C TYR A 38 7.80 10.21 4.51
N HIS A 39 8.12 9.95 5.79
CA HIS A 39 8.04 10.90 6.89
C HIS A 39 6.64 11.50 7.08
N PHE A 40 5.58 10.68 6.94
CA PHE A 40 4.21 11.08 7.26
C PHE A 40 3.74 10.42 8.56
N PRO A 41 2.81 11.05 9.32
CA PRO A 41 2.29 10.44 10.54
C PRO A 41 1.49 9.19 10.22
N LEU A 42 1.57 8.16 11.07
CA LEU A 42 0.75 6.96 10.92
C LEU A 42 -0.73 7.36 10.85
N PRO A 43 -1.43 7.05 9.74
CA PRO A 43 -2.82 7.43 9.58
C PRO A 43 -3.72 6.58 10.49
N PRO A 44 -4.92 7.09 10.83
CA PRO A 44 -5.91 6.28 11.51
C PRO A 44 -6.31 5.08 10.64
N LEU A 45 -6.49 3.94 11.28
CA LEU A 45 -7.06 2.76 10.62
C LEU A 45 -8.58 2.85 10.66
N ILE A 46 -9.20 2.60 9.51
CA ILE A 46 -10.64 2.50 9.34
C ILE A 46 -10.96 1.01 9.21
N ASP A 47 -11.70 0.46 10.18
CA ASP A 47 -12.21 -0.89 10.09
C ASP A 47 -13.32 -0.95 9.02
N ILE A 48 -13.20 -1.90 8.09
CA ILE A 48 -14.22 -2.20 7.09
C ILE A 48 -14.71 -3.63 7.25
N LEU A 49 -15.70 -4.03 6.45
CA LEU A 49 -16.10 -5.44 6.41
C LEU A 49 -14.88 -6.27 5.98
N ASP A 50 -14.45 -7.16 6.87
CA ASP A 50 -13.37 -8.11 6.65
C ASP A 50 -11.99 -7.49 6.35
N GLY A 51 -11.70 -6.29 6.85
CA GLY A 51 -10.38 -5.71 6.62
C GLY A 51 -10.18 -4.29 7.16
N TYR A 52 -9.19 -3.61 6.59
CA TYR A 52 -8.74 -2.30 7.06
C TYR A 52 -8.42 -1.36 5.90
N VAL A 53 -8.66 -0.08 6.12
CA VAL A 53 -8.29 0.99 5.20
C VAL A 53 -7.49 2.06 5.94
N ALA A 54 -6.47 2.58 5.27
CA ALA A 54 -5.69 3.71 5.74
C ALA A 54 -5.55 4.73 4.61
N ASP A 55 -6.13 5.91 4.80
CA ASP A 55 -6.00 7.04 3.88
C ASP A 55 -4.91 8.00 4.37
N PHE A 56 -4.01 8.41 3.47
CA PHE A 56 -2.89 9.29 3.79
C PHE A 56 -2.42 10.10 2.57
N THR A 57 -1.45 10.99 2.79
CA THR A 57 -0.77 11.72 1.72
C THR A 57 0.64 11.20 1.57
N LEU A 58 0.98 10.74 0.37
CA LEU A 58 2.27 10.17 0.00
C LEU A 58 2.91 11.06 -1.08
N LEU A 59 4.06 11.66 -0.77
CA LEU A 59 4.76 12.58 -1.69
C LEU A 59 3.86 13.71 -2.22
N GLY A 60 2.95 14.22 -1.39
CA GLY A 60 1.99 15.26 -1.78
C GLY A 60 0.80 14.78 -2.64
N SER A 61 0.68 13.47 -2.88
CA SER A 61 -0.45 12.85 -3.58
C SER A 61 -1.32 12.07 -2.59
N ALA A 62 -2.64 12.05 -2.82
CA ALA A 62 -3.53 11.21 -2.02
C ALA A 62 -3.22 9.72 -2.28
N ALA A 63 -3.20 8.93 -1.21
CA ALA A 63 -2.95 7.50 -1.28
C ALA A 63 -3.84 6.76 -0.27
N THR A 64 -4.15 5.51 -0.61
CA THR A 64 -4.95 4.62 0.24
C THR A 64 -4.30 3.25 0.24
N LEU A 65 -4.04 2.71 1.43
CA LEU A 65 -3.71 1.30 1.62
C LEU A 65 -4.98 0.59 2.06
N HIS A 66 -5.37 -0.45 1.32
CA HIS A 66 -6.59 -1.21 1.51
C HIS A 66 -6.25 -2.69 1.70
N LEU A 67 -6.82 -3.30 2.73
CA LEU A 67 -6.85 -4.74 2.92
C LEU A 67 -8.30 -5.19 3.05
N ASP A 68 -8.70 -6.22 2.31
CA ASP A 68 -9.90 -7.01 2.58
C ASP A 68 -9.55 -8.51 2.66
N ASN A 69 -10.56 -9.38 2.69
CA ASN A 69 -10.40 -10.84 2.73
C ASN A 69 -9.59 -11.44 1.56
N TRP A 70 -9.41 -10.70 0.46
CA TRP A 70 -8.84 -11.21 -0.79
C TRP A 70 -7.68 -10.40 -1.33
N THR A 71 -7.63 -9.11 -1.01
CA THR A 71 -6.77 -8.13 -1.67
C THR A 71 -6.06 -7.26 -0.66
N LEU A 72 -4.78 -7.01 -0.91
CA LEU A 72 -4.00 -5.96 -0.28
C LEU A 72 -3.50 -5.06 -1.39
N SER A 73 -3.90 -3.79 -1.38
CA SER A 73 -3.61 -2.86 -2.47
C SER A 73 -3.23 -1.48 -1.94
N LEU A 74 -2.15 -0.92 -2.48
CA LEU A 74 -1.79 0.48 -2.31
C LEU A 74 -2.19 1.26 -3.56
N ALA A 75 -3.19 2.13 -3.47
CA ALA A 75 -3.54 3.06 -4.53
C ALA A 75 -2.98 4.46 -4.27
N CYS A 76 -2.55 5.12 -5.33
CA CYS A 76 -2.10 6.51 -5.31
C CYS A 76 -2.86 7.30 -6.36
N ALA A 77 -3.17 8.56 -6.12
CA ALA A 77 -3.79 9.43 -7.13
C ALA A 77 -2.85 9.76 -8.29
N SER A 78 -1.53 9.60 -8.11
CA SER A 78 -0.49 9.86 -9.10
C SER A 78 0.23 8.58 -9.52
N GLU A 79 0.37 8.39 -10.83
CA GLU A 79 1.07 7.23 -11.41
C GLU A 79 2.57 7.26 -11.12
N ALA A 80 3.19 8.45 -11.17
CA ALA A 80 4.60 8.62 -10.83
C ALA A 80 4.89 8.27 -9.36
N VAL A 81 3.97 8.61 -8.44
CA VAL A 81 4.10 8.23 -7.01
C VAL A 81 4.01 6.72 -6.85
N ARG A 82 3.02 6.09 -7.51
CA ARG A 82 2.87 4.63 -7.50
C ARG A 82 4.13 3.92 -8.04
N ASP A 83 4.68 4.38 -9.16
CA ASP A 83 5.87 3.78 -9.77
C ASP A 83 7.12 3.95 -8.89
N GLN A 84 7.27 5.11 -8.26
CA GLN A 84 8.36 5.35 -7.31
C GLN A 84 8.27 4.41 -6.10
N VAL A 85 7.08 4.24 -5.53
CA VAL A 85 6.86 3.35 -4.38
C VAL A 85 7.06 1.90 -4.79
N LEU A 86 6.60 1.49 -5.97
CA LEU A 86 6.84 0.13 -6.47
C LEU A 86 8.32 -0.16 -6.61
N ALA A 87 9.10 0.77 -7.17
CA ALA A 87 10.54 0.62 -7.30
C ALA A 87 11.23 0.49 -5.93
N GLU A 88 10.79 1.24 -4.93
CA GLU A 88 11.28 1.12 -3.55
C GLU A 88 10.94 -0.26 -2.96
N LEU A 89 9.68 -0.68 -3.04
CA LEU A 89 9.23 -1.96 -2.48
C LEU A 89 9.97 -3.15 -3.11
N LEU A 90 10.26 -3.08 -4.40
CA LEU A 90 11.05 -4.10 -5.12
C LEU A 90 12.55 -4.08 -4.76
N ALA A 91 13.05 -2.95 -4.25
CA ALA A 91 14.44 -2.82 -3.80
C ALA A 91 14.65 -3.30 -2.36
N LEU A 92 13.58 -3.52 -1.60
CA LEU A 92 13.65 -4.05 -0.24
C LEU A 92 14.12 -5.51 -0.24
N PRO A 93 14.86 -5.94 0.80
CA PRO A 93 15.30 -7.31 0.90
C PRO A 93 14.11 -8.24 1.17
N ALA A 94 14.14 -9.46 0.64
CA ALA A 94 12.98 -10.36 0.65
C ALA A 94 12.52 -10.78 2.06
N ASP A 95 13.43 -10.77 3.03
CA ASP A 95 13.18 -11.03 4.45
C ASP A 95 12.37 -9.90 5.11
N PHE A 96 12.37 -8.69 4.55
CA PHE A 96 11.51 -7.61 4.99
C PHE A 96 10.02 -7.99 4.93
N PHE A 97 9.64 -8.90 4.02
CA PHE A 97 8.25 -9.35 3.84
C PHE A 97 7.99 -10.77 4.35
N ALA A 98 8.91 -11.33 5.14
CA ALA A 98 8.78 -12.67 5.73
C ALA A 98 8.02 -12.69 7.07
#